data_AF-A0A1V5KYA4-F1
#
_entry.id   AF-A0A1V5KYA4-F1
#
_cell.length_a   1.000
_cell.length_b   1.000
_cell.length_c   1.000
_cell.angle_alpha   90.00
_cell.angle_beta   90.00
_cell.angle_gamma   90.00
#
_symmetry.space_group_name_H-M   'P 1'
#
loop_
_entity.id
_entity.type
_entity.pdbx_description
1 polymer ?
#
loop_
_entity_poly.entity_id
_entity_poly.type
_entity_poly.pdbx_seq_one_letter_code
_entity_poly.pdbx_strand_id
1 'polypeptide(L)'
;MREPDEHAICQIPGSVLLPMGLIPQRHDQLARDTWWVVGCHHGMRSERVCRYLRSIGISGVSNLEGGIDAWADRISPDMDRY
;
A
#
# COMPACT_ATOMS: atom_id res chain seq x y z
N MET A 1 -2.76 -0.18 1.90
CA MET A 1 -4.10 -0.64 1.48
C MET A 1 -4.53 -1.92 2.21
N ARG A 2 -4.13 -2.06 3.48
CA ARG A 2 -4.52 -3.16 4.37
C ARG A 2 -5.64 -2.68 5.29
N GLU A 3 -6.34 -3.59 5.96
CA GLU A 3 -7.31 -3.23 6.98
C GLU A 3 -6.61 -2.77 8.29
N PRO A 4 -7.29 -2.02 9.17
CA PRO A 4 -6.65 -1.46 10.37
C PRO A 4 -6.05 -2.50 11.33
N ASP A 5 -6.69 -3.65 11.46
CA ASP A 5 -6.23 -4.82 12.21
C ASP A 5 -4.95 -5.42 11.62
N GLU A 6 -4.89 -5.63 10.30
CA GLU A 6 -3.67 -6.05 9.60
C GLU A 6 -2.52 -5.03 9.80
N HIS A 7 -2.84 -3.74 9.71
CA HIS A 7 -1.85 -2.66 9.86
C HIS A 7 -1.33 -2.52 11.30
N ALA A 8 -2.14 -2.89 12.30
CA ALA A 8 -1.74 -2.89 13.69
C ALA A 8 -0.72 -3.98 14.02
N ILE A 9 -0.73 -5.11 13.29
CA ILE A 9 0.23 -6.22 13.47
C ILE A 9 1.63 -5.79 13.04
N CYS A 10 1.76 -5.26 11.82
CA CYS A 10 3.04 -4.81 11.31
C CYS A 10 2.87 -3.66 10.33
N GLN A 11 3.86 -2.79 10.21
CA GLN A 11 3.84 -1.64 9.31
C GLN A 11 5.26 -1.22 8.92
N ILE A 12 5.40 -0.65 7.72
CA ILE A 12 6.66 -0.05 7.30
C ILE A 12 6.75 1.36 7.93
N PRO A 13 7.87 1.72 8.59
CA PRO A 13 8.03 3.05 9.16
C PRO A 13 7.76 4.17 8.15
N GLY A 14 6.95 5.15 8.53
CA GLY A 14 6.54 6.25 7.64
C GLY A 14 5.43 5.90 6.63
N SER A 15 4.94 4.65 6.61
CA SER A 15 3.78 4.30 5.80
C SER A 15 2.49 4.92 6.35
N VAL A 16 1.57 5.26 5.44
CA VAL A 16 0.26 5.81 5.79
C VAL A 16 -0.81 4.76 5.50
N LEU A 17 -1.70 4.55 6.48
CA LEU A 17 -2.83 3.66 6.33
C LEU A 17 -3.96 4.33 5.55
N LEU A 18 -4.20 3.83 4.34
CA LEU A 18 -5.43 4.07 3.58
C LEU A 18 -6.00 2.71 3.15
N PRO A 19 -7.08 2.21 3.78
CA PRO A 19 -7.70 0.94 3.41
C PRO A 19 -8.24 0.94 1.99
N MET A 20 -8.22 -0.23 1.33
CA MET A 20 -8.58 -0.34 -0.10
C MET A 20 -10.01 0.15 -0.38
N GLY A 21 -10.97 -0.16 0.49
CA GLY A 21 -12.37 0.23 0.32
C GLY A 21 -12.61 1.74 0.38
N LEU A 22 -11.70 2.49 1.01
CA LEU A 22 -11.81 3.95 1.13
C LEU A 22 -11.13 4.71 -0.02
N ILE A 23 -10.39 4.01 -0.89
CA ILE A 23 -9.62 4.64 -1.97
C ILE A 23 -10.51 5.48 -2.90
N PRO A 24 -11.66 4.99 -3.41
CA PRO A 24 -12.49 5.81 -4.30
C PRO A 24 -12.97 7.11 -3.66
N GLN A 25 -13.14 7.14 -2.34
CA GLN A 25 -13.67 8.29 -1.60
C GLN A 25 -12.58 9.24 -1.09
N ARG A 26 -11.33 8.76 -0.99
CA ARG A 26 -10.22 9.48 -0.31
C ARG A 26 -8.99 9.68 -1.19
N HIS A 27 -9.04 9.33 -2.47
CA HIS A 27 -7.91 9.49 -3.39
C HIS A 27 -7.45 10.94 -3.54
N ASP A 28 -8.31 11.93 -3.29
CA ASP A 28 -7.97 13.35 -3.33
C ASP A 28 -6.93 13.77 -2.28
N GLN A 29 -6.71 12.95 -1.25
CA GLN A 29 -5.67 13.18 -0.24
C GLN A 29 -4.26 12.83 -0.76
N LEU A 30 -4.16 12.18 -1.92
CA LEU A 30 -2.89 11.80 -2.53
C LEU A 30 -2.38 12.96 -3.40
N ALA A 31 -1.26 13.55 -2.98
CA ALA A 31 -0.56 14.56 -3.76
C ALA A 31 -0.16 14.00 -5.14
N ARG A 32 -0.53 14.72 -6.22
CA ARG A 32 -0.35 14.26 -7.61
C ARG A 32 1.08 14.43 -8.13
N ASP A 33 1.85 15.29 -7.51
CA ASP A 33 3.27 15.58 -7.76
C ASP A 33 4.21 14.69 -6.93
N THR A 34 3.66 13.75 -6.16
CA THR A 34 4.42 12.83 -5.30
C THR A 34 4.39 11.42 -5.87
N TRP A 35 5.51 10.70 -5.71
CA TRP A 35 5.57 9.28 -6.03
C TRP A 35 5.15 8.43 -4.82
N TRP A 36 4.14 7.59 -5.01
CA TRP A 36 3.58 6.74 -3.97
C TRP A 36 3.97 5.28 -4.18
N VAL A 37 4.41 4.63 -3.11
CA VAL A 37 4.51 3.16 -3.05
C VAL A 37 3.28 2.63 -2.33
N VAL A 38 2.55 1.74 -2.99
CA VAL A 38 1.29 1.19 -2.50
C VAL A 38 1.52 -0.27 -2.11
N GLY A 39 1.28 -0.58 -0.83
CA GLY A 39 1.45 -1.93 -0.28
C GLY A 39 0.16 -2.53 0.28
N CYS A 40 0.00 -3.83 0.09
CA CYS A 40 -0.91 -4.69 0.86
C CYS A 40 -0.14 -5.90 1.41
N HIS A 41 -0.83 -6.95 1.84
CA HIS A 41 -0.17 -8.14 2.37
C HIS A 41 0.74 -8.85 1.34
N HIS A 42 0.20 -9.21 0.16
CA HIS A 42 0.90 -9.96 -0.91
C HIS A 42 1.03 -9.23 -2.26
N GLY A 43 0.73 -7.93 -2.32
CA GLY A 43 0.81 -7.14 -3.55
C GLY A 43 -0.42 -7.15 -4.46
N MET A 44 -1.32 -8.15 -4.36
CA MET A 44 -2.49 -8.24 -5.26
C MET A 44 -3.52 -7.10 -5.09
N ARG A 45 -3.87 -6.75 -3.85
CA ARG A 45 -4.81 -5.65 -3.57
C ARG A 45 -4.22 -4.30 -3.98
N SER A 46 -2.95 -4.07 -3.67
CA SER A 46 -2.25 -2.84 -4.01
C SER A 46 -2.06 -2.68 -5.51
N GLU A 47 -1.86 -3.76 -6.27
CA GLU A 47 -1.83 -3.70 -7.72
C GLU A 47 -3.15 -3.18 -8.30
N ARG A 48 -4.29 -3.71 -7.82
CA ARG A 48 -5.63 -3.23 -8.24
C ARG A 48 -5.80 -1.74 -7.93
N VAL A 49 -5.34 -1.30 -6.76
CA VAL A 49 -5.37 0.11 -6.37
C VAL A 49 -4.48 0.97 -7.26
N CYS A 50 -3.25 0.53 -7.58
CA CYS A 50 -2.39 1.24 -8.52
C CYS A 50 -3.03 1.40 -9.90
N ARG A 51 -3.67 0.34 -10.43
CA ARG A 51 -4.41 0.42 -11.70
C ARG A 51 -5.56 1.42 -11.64
N TYR A 52 -6.34 1.39 -10.55
CA TYR A 52 -7.41 2.35 -10.33
C TYR A 52 -6.89 3.80 -10.26
N LEU A 53 -5.87 4.06 -9.43
CA LEU A 53 -5.28 5.40 -9.28
C LEU A 53 -4.73 5.94 -10.61
N ARG A 54 -4.06 5.09 -11.40
CA ARG A 54 -3.61 5.46 -12.75
C ARG A 54 -4.77 5.81 -13.68
N SER A 55 -5.89 5.07 -13.59
CA SER A 55 -7.07 5.31 -14.43
C SER A 55 -7.74 6.66 -14.16
N ILE A 56 -7.55 7.23 -12.97
CA ILE A 56 -8.05 8.55 -12.56
C ILE A 56 -6.95 9.65 -12.58
N GLY A 57 -5.85 9.40 -13.29
CA GLY A 57 -4.78 10.37 -13.53
C GLY A 57 -3.75 10.52 -12.41
N ILE A 58 -3.73 9.64 -11.41
CA ILE A 58 -2.66 9.56 -10.41
C ILE A 58 -1.63 8.53 -10.90
N SER A 59 -0.68 8.97 -11.72
CA SER A 59 0.27 8.10 -12.43
C SER A 59 1.50 7.72 -11.60
N GLY A 60 1.92 8.58 -10.67
CA GLY A 60 3.06 8.39 -9.77
C GLY A 60 2.79 7.35 -8.68
N VAL A 61 2.36 6.15 -9.04
CA VAL A 61 2.06 5.05 -8.11
C VAL A 61 2.80 3.79 -8.52
N SER A 62 3.42 3.11 -7.57
CA SER A 62 4.09 1.82 -7.74
C SER A 62 3.56 0.80 -6.75
N ASN A 63 3.39 -0.44 -7.21
CA ASN A 63 3.00 -1.54 -6.34
C ASN A 63 4.24 -2.08 -5.61
N LEU A 64 4.14 -2.31 -4.30
CA LEU A 64 5.15 -3.09 -3.58
C LEU A 64 5.00 -4.57 -3.96
N GLU A 65 5.92 -5.06 -4.78
CA GLU A 65 5.93 -6.46 -5.23
C GLU A 65 6.08 -7.42 -4.04
N GLY A 66 5.24 -8.46 -4.01
CA GLY A 66 5.17 -9.40 -2.88
C GLY A 66 4.55 -8.82 -1.59
N GLY A 67 4.23 -7.52 -1.57
CA GLY A 67 3.60 -6.85 -0.42
C GLY A 67 4.50 -6.78 0.82
N ILE A 68 3.87 -6.56 1.98
CA ILE A 68 4.59 -6.45 3.26
C ILE A 68 5.20 -7.79 3.70
N ASP A 69 4.66 -8.92 3.23
CA ASP A 69 5.23 -10.23 3.53
C ASP A 69 6.63 -10.39 2.92
N ALA A 70 6.79 -10.07 1.63
CA ALA A 70 8.09 -10.08 0.98
C ALA A 70 9.04 -9.01 1.53
N TRP A 71 8.52 -7.89 2.02
CA TRP A 71 9.31 -6.88 2.72
C TRP A 71 9.88 -7.41 4.03
N ALA A 72 9.05 -8.04 4.86
CA ALA A 72 9.48 -8.66 6.12
C ALA A 72 10.55 -9.73 5.82
N ASP A 73 10.33 -10.59 4.84
CA ASP A 73 11.27 -11.65 4.48
C ASP A 73 12.65 -11.12 4.01
N ARG A 74 12.67 -10.06 3.21
CA ARG A 74 13.89 -9.62 2.50
C ARG A 74 14.60 -8.43 3.15
N ILE A 75 13.87 -7.58 3.87
CA ILE A 75 14.37 -6.27 4.33
C ILE A 75 14.31 -6.14 5.85
N SER A 76 13.25 -6.63 6.50
CA SER A 76 13.09 -6.55 7.96
C SER A 76 12.65 -7.91 8.54
N PRO A 77 13.58 -8.89 8.64
CA PRO A 77 13.26 -10.25 9.09
C PRO A 77 12.73 -10.33 10.54
N ASP A 78 12.92 -9.27 11.31
CA ASP A 78 12.43 -9.06 12.67
C ASP A 78 10.99 -8.53 12.74
N MET A 79 10.42 -8.09 11.61
CA MET A 79 9.04 -7.62 11.53
C MET A 79 8.05 -8.77 11.70
N ASP A 80 7.03 -8.56 12.52
CA ASP A 80 5.92 -9.50 12.67
C ASP A 80 5.23 -9.80 11.33
N ARG A 81 4.86 -11.06 11.12
CA ARG A 81 4.17 -11.57 9.92
C ARG A 81 2.84 -12.19 10.33
N TYR A 82 1.91 -12.25 9.37
CA TYR A 82 0.58 -12.84 9.54
C TYR A 82 0.13 -13.50 8.24
#